data_AF-A0A256ZRL3-F1
#
_entry.id   AF-A0A256ZRL3-F1
#
_cell.length_a   1.000
_cell.length_b   1.000
_cell.length_c   1.000
_cell.angle_alpha   90.00
_cell.angle_beta   90.00
_cell.angle_gamma   90.00
#
_symmetry.space_group_name_H-M   'P 1'
#
loop_
_entity.id
_entity.type
_entity.pdbx_description
1 polymer ?
#
loop_
_entity_poly.entity_id
_entity_poly.type
_entity_poly.pdbx_seq_one_letter_code
_entity_poly.pdbx_strand_id
1 'polypeptide(L)'
;MKPRITSEHGDDENIDDYSELASIETDLENIKKKFNDLGKQRKAEKKRIESLEKRIEELDETKKKCSTLKTELNRIHKEYRREKEEFESEKKAMKGRIDGLERLRDIEKEKIKREREKIEDEFKSLNEEWDKLRDKERKWAEEQKKREKDFHRRQEKIWSEWEDQQRKRFKEYFLTRESDRLKVDKEMSEINNRWNEINDIVEQINKEKIKLSEDKEKIREEWSNINTQLEELRVEEKKLGEISRDLEKNKSTIVDELEKRNVQSMTHLPKLVSRVSDIYKEKEGELRKLKSQRLWIDKKISMIEEKWGNIEELDKEKNKDQKLIDRNRRKIREELSKIEKDLLQLKEEHDIGASKEVVNDFKERVLGGNPVDVEKKTIRAESRGKGNGGYPIESDIRYKDTINSLINLVSKEGEIKLEDAARILKVDKRVVERWSKLLEEKDVISIDKRLFGSTILREGMDMHKLT
;
A
#
# COMPACT_ATOMS: atom_id res chain seq x y z
N MET A 1 -217.37 -52.87 82.18
CA MET A 1 -218.01 -52.57 83.49
C MET A 1 -218.39 -51.07 83.48
N LYS A 2 -219.55 -50.55 83.93
CA LYS A 2 -220.36 -50.72 85.17
C LYS A 2 -219.60 -50.34 86.45
N PRO A 3 -220.22 -49.74 87.49
CA PRO A 3 -221.65 -49.33 87.68
C PRO A 3 -221.97 -47.90 87.14
N ARG A 4 -223.21 -47.35 86.99
CA ARG A 4 -224.59 -47.62 87.52
C ARG A 4 -224.82 -46.99 88.93
N ILE A 5 -225.82 -46.14 89.23
CA ILE A 5 -227.29 -46.37 89.35
C ILE A 5 -228.09 -45.02 89.37
N THR A 6 -229.43 -45.09 89.26
CA THR A 6 -230.57 -44.11 89.28
C THR A 6 -230.56 -43.02 90.39
N SER A 7 -231.49 -42.05 90.54
CA SER A 7 -232.96 -41.86 90.22
C SER A 7 -233.26 -40.34 90.16
N GLU A 8 -234.13 -39.73 89.33
CA GLU A 8 -235.58 -39.89 88.99
C GLU A 8 -236.55 -39.09 89.92
N HIS A 9 -237.54 -38.39 89.32
CA HIS A 9 -238.69 -37.60 89.88
C HIS A 9 -238.46 -36.18 90.47
N GLY A 10 -239.36 -35.23 90.12
CA GLY A 10 -240.01 -34.33 91.09
C GLY A 10 -239.84 -32.79 91.01
N ASP A 11 -240.53 -32.14 90.06
CA ASP A 11 -241.33 -30.89 90.16
C ASP A 11 -240.84 -29.53 90.78
N ASP A 12 -241.49 -28.47 90.24
CA ASP A 12 -241.71 -27.09 90.73
C ASP A 12 -240.63 -25.97 90.67
N GLU A 13 -241.14 -24.73 90.72
CA GLU A 13 -240.58 -23.54 90.06
C GLU A 13 -239.77 -22.56 90.96
N ASN A 14 -239.11 -21.60 90.28
CA ASN A 14 -238.49 -20.36 90.81
C ASN A 14 -237.27 -20.49 91.74
N ILE A 15 -236.07 -20.20 91.19
CA ILE A 15 -235.01 -19.29 91.70
C ILE A 15 -233.82 -19.41 90.72
N ASP A 16 -233.58 -18.38 89.90
CA ASP A 16 -232.64 -18.46 88.75
C ASP A 16 -231.50 -17.41 88.81
N ASP A 17 -231.82 -16.16 89.17
CA ASP A 17 -230.94 -14.98 88.96
C ASP A 17 -229.59 -14.97 89.71
N TYR A 18 -229.43 -15.70 90.82
CA TYR A 18 -228.27 -15.52 91.72
C TYR A 18 -227.02 -16.33 91.34
N SER A 19 -227.13 -17.31 90.43
CA SER A 19 -226.02 -18.19 90.05
C SER A 19 -225.15 -17.60 88.93
N GLU A 20 -225.75 -16.89 87.97
CA GLU A 20 -225.03 -16.31 86.83
C GLU A 20 -224.02 -15.22 87.24
N LEU A 21 -224.39 -14.37 88.20
CA LEU A 21 -223.57 -13.25 88.69
C LEU A 21 -222.18 -13.69 89.17
N ALA A 22 -222.08 -14.80 89.89
CA ALA A 22 -220.80 -15.33 90.36
C ALA A 22 -219.93 -15.87 89.21
N SER A 23 -220.54 -16.49 88.19
CA SER A 23 -219.80 -16.92 86.99
C SER A 23 -219.24 -15.71 86.24
N ILE A 24 -220.07 -14.69 86.02
CA ILE A 24 -219.70 -13.44 85.33
C ILE A 24 -218.51 -12.74 85.99
N GLU A 25 -218.46 -12.68 87.33
CA GLU A 25 -217.32 -12.06 88.03
C GLU A 25 -216.02 -12.86 87.82
N THR A 26 -216.07 -14.20 87.88
CA THR A 26 -214.87 -15.03 87.58
C THR A 26 -214.45 -14.94 86.12
N ASP A 27 -215.39 -14.82 85.18
CA ASP A 27 -215.09 -14.60 83.77
C ASP A 27 -214.51 -13.22 83.50
N LEU A 28 -214.98 -12.16 84.17
CA LEU A 28 -214.38 -10.83 84.10
C LEU A 28 -212.94 -10.82 84.61
N GLU A 29 -212.64 -11.50 85.72
CA GLU A 29 -211.27 -11.64 86.23
C GLU A 29 -210.38 -12.46 85.27
N ASN A 30 -210.93 -13.53 84.66
CA ASN A 30 -210.25 -14.30 83.61
C ASN A 30 -209.99 -13.49 82.33
N ILE A 31 -210.95 -12.65 81.89
CA ILE A 31 -210.81 -11.74 80.75
C ILE A 31 -209.74 -10.68 81.06
N LYS A 32 -209.78 -10.07 82.25
CA LYS A 32 -208.80 -9.09 82.75
C LYS A 32 -207.39 -9.68 82.86
N LYS A 33 -207.26 -10.95 83.25
CA LYS A 33 -206.00 -11.70 83.23
C LYS A 33 -205.50 -11.95 81.79
N LYS A 34 -206.36 -12.51 80.92
CA LYS A 34 -206.07 -12.70 79.48
C LYS A 34 -205.66 -11.39 78.79
N PHE A 35 -206.34 -10.28 79.09
CA PHE A 35 -206.03 -8.96 78.53
C PHE A 35 -204.67 -8.42 79.01
N ASN A 36 -204.33 -8.61 80.28
CA ASN A 36 -203.00 -8.29 80.80
C ASN A 36 -201.90 -9.16 80.17
N ASP A 37 -202.14 -10.45 79.96
CA ASP A 37 -201.18 -11.36 79.35
C ASP A 37 -201.04 -11.12 77.84
N LEU A 38 -202.11 -10.78 77.13
CA LEU A 38 -202.06 -10.21 75.76
C LEU A 38 -201.29 -8.88 75.73
N GLY A 39 -201.44 -8.04 76.77
CA GLY A 39 -200.66 -6.81 76.93
C GLY A 39 -199.16 -7.07 77.14
N LYS A 40 -198.79 -8.15 77.84
CA LYS A 40 -197.40 -8.61 77.96
C LYS A 40 -196.89 -9.19 76.64
N GLN A 41 -197.69 -10.02 75.96
CA GLN A 41 -197.36 -10.57 74.64
C GLN A 41 -197.11 -9.46 73.62
N ARG A 42 -198.04 -8.50 73.46
CA ARG A 42 -197.84 -7.34 72.57
C ARG A 42 -196.59 -6.52 72.91
N LYS A 43 -196.22 -6.38 74.19
CA LYS A 43 -194.96 -5.73 74.60
C LYS A 43 -193.72 -6.56 74.26
N ALA A 44 -193.79 -7.89 74.34
CA ALA A 44 -192.70 -8.79 73.94
C ALA A 44 -192.56 -8.88 72.41
N GLU A 45 -193.67 -8.94 71.69
CA GLU A 45 -193.74 -8.91 70.22
C GLU A 45 -193.23 -7.58 69.67
N LYS A 46 -193.62 -6.44 70.26
CA LYS A 46 -193.09 -5.13 69.87
C LYS A 46 -191.57 -5.06 70.03
N LYS A 47 -191.01 -5.54 71.16
CA LYS A 47 -189.56 -5.67 71.34
C LYS A 47 -188.90 -6.64 70.36
N ARG A 48 -189.59 -7.73 70.00
CA ARG A 48 -189.10 -8.69 69.00
C ARG A 48 -189.07 -8.06 67.60
N ILE A 49 -190.10 -7.31 67.22
CA ILE A 49 -190.17 -6.53 65.98
C ILE A 49 -189.04 -5.49 65.95
N GLU A 50 -188.90 -4.67 66.99
CA GLU A 50 -187.79 -3.70 67.13
C GLU A 50 -186.40 -4.35 67.01
N SER A 51 -186.23 -5.59 67.50
CA SER A 51 -184.98 -6.35 67.35
C SER A 51 -184.76 -6.95 65.95
N LEU A 52 -185.83 -7.28 65.24
CA LEU A 52 -185.79 -7.80 63.87
C LEU A 52 -185.58 -6.66 62.86
N GLU A 53 -186.20 -5.50 63.06
CA GLU A 53 -186.01 -4.29 62.27
C GLU A 53 -184.54 -3.84 62.30
N LYS A 54 -183.93 -3.76 63.49
CA LYS A 54 -182.49 -3.50 63.64
C LYS A 54 -181.62 -4.54 62.93
N ARG A 55 -181.98 -5.82 63.02
CA ARG A 55 -181.22 -6.89 62.36
C ARG A 55 -181.39 -6.88 60.83
N ILE A 56 -182.51 -6.38 60.31
CA ILE A 56 -182.70 -6.13 58.87
C ILE A 56 -181.83 -4.95 58.43
N GLU A 57 -181.75 -3.88 59.23
CA GLU A 57 -180.87 -2.73 58.99
C GLU A 57 -179.38 -3.13 58.97
N GLU A 58 -178.93 -3.93 59.94
CA GLU A 58 -177.59 -4.57 59.96
C GLU A 58 -177.33 -5.44 58.72
N LEU A 59 -178.34 -6.18 58.25
CA LEU A 59 -178.24 -7.04 57.06
C LEU A 59 -178.18 -6.23 55.77
N ASP A 60 -178.92 -5.12 55.63
CA ASP A 60 -178.79 -4.23 54.48
C ASP A 60 -177.51 -3.40 54.52
N GLU A 61 -176.98 -3.03 55.69
CA GLU A 61 -175.62 -2.48 55.83
C GLU A 61 -174.54 -3.45 55.38
N THR A 62 -174.56 -4.69 55.87
CA THR A 62 -173.56 -5.70 55.49
C THR A 62 -173.68 -6.08 54.01
N LYS A 63 -174.89 -6.13 53.46
CA LYS A 63 -175.15 -6.30 52.02
C LYS A 63 -174.61 -5.13 51.18
N LYS A 64 -174.72 -3.87 51.65
CA LYS A 64 -174.07 -2.71 51.01
C LYS A 64 -172.54 -2.86 51.02
N LYS A 65 -171.95 -3.21 52.17
CA LYS A 65 -170.49 -3.43 52.33
C LYS A 65 -169.98 -4.60 51.46
N CYS A 66 -170.72 -5.70 51.36
CA CYS A 66 -170.41 -6.79 50.43
C CYS A 66 -170.52 -6.38 48.96
N SER A 67 -171.41 -5.45 48.61
CA SER A 67 -171.52 -4.90 47.26
C SER A 67 -170.30 -4.03 46.89
N THR A 68 -169.85 -3.15 47.79
CA THR A 68 -168.65 -2.30 47.56
C THR A 68 -167.37 -3.14 47.50
N LEU A 69 -167.19 -4.09 48.42
CA LEU A 69 -166.06 -5.03 48.36
C LEU A 69 -166.06 -5.86 47.06
N LYS A 70 -167.23 -6.21 46.53
CA LYS A 70 -167.35 -6.90 45.24
C LYS A 70 -167.01 -5.98 44.05
N THR A 71 -167.31 -4.68 44.08
CA THR A 71 -166.88 -3.76 43.02
C THR A 71 -165.38 -3.46 43.12
N GLU A 72 -164.82 -3.33 44.32
CA GLU A 72 -163.38 -3.16 44.57
C GLU A 72 -162.57 -4.38 44.12
N LEU A 73 -162.97 -5.61 44.50
CA LEU A 73 -162.30 -6.84 44.07
C LEU A 73 -162.36 -7.03 42.54
N ASN A 74 -163.44 -6.61 41.89
CA ASN A 74 -163.54 -6.59 40.43
C ASN A 74 -162.69 -5.49 39.78
N ARG A 75 -162.47 -4.36 40.47
CA ARG A 75 -161.57 -3.29 40.04
C ARG A 75 -160.11 -3.74 40.11
N ILE A 76 -159.69 -4.30 41.24
CA ILE A 76 -158.33 -4.82 41.47
C ILE A 76 -157.99 -5.91 40.44
N HIS A 77 -158.90 -6.84 40.15
CA HIS A 77 -158.70 -7.84 39.09
C HIS A 77 -158.56 -7.25 37.68
N LYS A 78 -159.16 -6.08 37.40
CA LYS A 78 -158.98 -5.34 36.13
C LYS A 78 -157.71 -4.50 36.12
N GLU A 79 -157.18 -4.11 37.27
CA GLU A 79 -155.90 -3.40 37.41
C GLU A 79 -154.75 -4.40 37.24
N TYR A 80 -154.70 -5.46 38.07
CA TYR A 80 -153.72 -6.55 37.96
C TYR A 80 -153.67 -7.21 36.57
N ARG A 81 -154.81 -7.35 35.87
CA ARG A 81 -154.80 -7.85 34.49
C ARG A 81 -154.06 -6.92 33.53
N ARG A 82 -154.32 -5.61 33.61
CA ARG A 82 -153.65 -4.60 32.76
C ARG A 82 -152.17 -4.53 33.08
N GLU A 83 -151.79 -4.46 34.34
CA GLU A 83 -150.39 -4.49 34.78
C GLU A 83 -149.65 -5.73 34.23
N LYS A 84 -150.30 -6.90 34.23
CA LYS A 84 -149.72 -8.13 33.65
C LYS A 84 -149.61 -8.09 32.13
N GLU A 85 -150.60 -7.54 31.43
CA GLU A 85 -150.62 -7.38 29.97
C GLU A 85 -149.57 -6.33 29.52
N GLU A 86 -149.40 -5.26 30.28
CA GLU A 86 -148.37 -4.24 30.13
C GLU A 86 -146.97 -4.83 30.40
N PHE A 87 -146.76 -5.54 31.51
CA PHE A 87 -145.47 -6.15 31.85
C PHE A 87 -145.01 -7.21 30.83
N GLU A 88 -145.89 -8.08 30.33
CA GLU A 88 -145.53 -9.02 29.25
C GLU A 88 -145.27 -8.29 27.92
N SER A 89 -145.90 -7.15 27.68
CA SER A 89 -145.64 -6.30 26.50
C SER A 89 -144.27 -5.61 26.60
N GLU A 90 -143.92 -5.04 27.76
CA GLU A 90 -142.59 -4.47 28.02
C GLU A 90 -141.50 -5.54 27.94
N LYS A 91 -141.71 -6.70 28.57
CA LYS A 91 -140.80 -7.86 28.52
C LYS A 91 -140.57 -8.35 27.08
N LYS A 92 -141.61 -8.37 26.24
CA LYS A 92 -141.51 -8.68 24.81
C LYS A 92 -140.75 -7.60 24.03
N ALA A 93 -140.99 -6.32 24.31
CA ALA A 93 -140.27 -5.21 23.70
C ALA A 93 -138.78 -5.18 24.09
N MET A 94 -138.48 -5.39 25.38
CA MET A 94 -137.10 -5.47 25.91
C MET A 94 -136.35 -6.68 25.35
N LYS A 95 -137.00 -7.85 25.21
CA LYS A 95 -136.41 -8.97 24.48
C LYS A 95 -136.10 -8.60 23.03
N GLY A 96 -137.04 -7.98 22.31
CA GLY A 96 -136.79 -7.51 20.93
C GLY A 96 -135.63 -6.52 20.81
N ARG A 97 -135.40 -5.67 21.83
CA ARG A 97 -134.24 -4.77 21.91
C ARG A 97 -132.94 -5.55 22.16
N ILE A 98 -132.94 -6.56 23.02
CA ILE A 98 -131.79 -7.46 23.24
C ILE A 98 -131.46 -8.22 21.94
N ASP A 99 -132.44 -8.91 21.34
CA ASP A 99 -132.29 -9.65 20.08
C ASP A 99 -131.74 -8.74 18.95
N GLY A 100 -132.09 -7.45 18.94
CA GLY A 100 -131.55 -6.44 18.02
C GLY A 100 -130.11 -6.03 18.31
N LEU A 101 -129.76 -5.80 19.58
CA LEU A 101 -128.40 -5.47 20.02
C LEU A 101 -127.42 -6.63 19.77
N GLU A 102 -127.87 -7.88 19.95
CA GLU A 102 -127.05 -9.05 19.64
C GLU A 102 -126.71 -9.14 18.15
N ARG A 103 -127.67 -8.89 17.26
CA ARG A 103 -127.42 -8.83 15.80
C ARG A 103 -126.43 -7.73 15.44
N LEU A 104 -126.55 -6.54 16.03
CA LEU A 104 -125.60 -5.44 15.81
C LEU A 104 -124.18 -5.78 16.29
N ARG A 105 -124.07 -6.36 17.50
CA ARG A 105 -122.80 -6.87 18.06
C ARG A 105 -122.14 -7.88 17.11
N ASP A 106 -122.91 -8.81 16.57
CA ASP A 106 -122.37 -9.90 15.76
C ASP A 106 -122.05 -9.46 14.32
N ILE A 107 -122.77 -8.46 13.77
CA ILE A 107 -122.36 -7.73 12.55
C ILE A 107 -121.03 -7.01 12.76
N GLU A 108 -120.84 -6.30 13.88
CA GLU A 108 -119.61 -5.55 14.15
C GLU A 108 -118.42 -6.48 14.43
N LYS A 109 -118.63 -7.63 15.10
CA LYS A 109 -117.61 -8.68 15.21
C LYS A 109 -117.13 -9.14 13.84
N GLU A 110 -118.03 -9.43 12.91
CA GLU A 110 -117.66 -9.91 11.58
C GLU A 110 -117.01 -8.80 10.72
N LYS A 111 -117.33 -7.53 10.99
CA LYS A 111 -116.62 -6.38 10.40
C LYS A 111 -115.20 -6.27 10.94
N ILE A 112 -115.01 -6.31 12.25
CA ILE A 112 -113.68 -6.31 12.91
C ILE A 112 -112.85 -7.51 12.44
N LYS A 113 -113.47 -8.69 12.26
CA LYS A 113 -112.79 -9.88 11.71
C LYS A 113 -112.29 -9.64 10.29
N ARG A 114 -113.13 -9.12 9.38
CA ARG A 114 -112.73 -8.76 8.00
C ARG A 114 -111.70 -7.63 7.94
N GLU A 115 -111.70 -6.71 8.90
CA GLU A 115 -110.65 -5.69 9.02
C GLU A 115 -109.32 -6.30 9.51
N ARG A 116 -109.35 -7.25 10.44
CA ARG A 116 -108.16 -8.01 10.86
C ARG A 116 -107.58 -8.88 9.75
N GLU A 117 -108.41 -9.58 9.00
CA GLU A 117 -108.01 -10.42 7.86
C GLU A 117 -107.24 -9.57 6.82
N LYS A 118 -107.75 -8.39 6.47
CA LYS A 118 -107.05 -7.43 5.59
C LYS A 118 -105.70 -6.97 6.15
N ILE A 119 -105.67 -6.57 7.43
CA ILE A 119 -104.42 -6.13 8.08
C ILE A 119 -103.39 -7.26 8.07
N GLU A 120 -103.80 -8.51 8.29
CA GLU A 120 -102.90 -9.67 8.23
C GLU A 120 -102.32 -9.90 6.83
N ASP A 121 -103.12 -9.73 5.78
CA ASP A 121 -102.68 -9.86 4.38
C ASP A 121 -101.82 -8.68 3.91
N GLU A 122 -102.09 -7.46 4.39
CA GLU A 122 -101.22 -6.30 4.23
C GLU A 122 -99.87 -6.53 4.93
N PHE A 123 -99.85 -7.08 6.15
CA PHE A 123 -98.62 -7.45 6.87
C PHE A 123 -97.81 -8.55 6.15
N LYS A 124 -98.46 -9.58 5.59
CA LYS A 124 -97.79 -10.61 4.76
C LYS A 124 -97.13 -9.98 3.54
N SER A 125 -97.89 -9.15 2.81
CA SER A 125 -97.40 -8.45 1.62
C SER A 125 -96.20 -7.56 1.93
N LEU A 126 -96.28 -6.77 3.01
CA LEU A 126 -95.19 -5.91 3.48
C LEU A 126 -93.95 -6.73 3.90
N ASN A 127 -94.12 -7.86 4.58
CA ASN A 127 -93.00 -8.71 4.96
C ASN A 127 -92.31 -9.31 3.71
N GLU A 128 -93.07 -9.76 2.71
CA GLU A 128 -92.46 -10.21 1.45
C GLU A 128 -91.67 -9.10 0.76
N GLU A 129 -92.12 -7.84 0.80
CA GLU A 129 -91.37 -6.71 0.25
C GLU A 129 -90.08 -6.43 1.05
N TRP A 130 -90.13 -6.54 2.38
CA TRP A 130 -88.93 -6.49 3.23
C TRP A 130 -87.95 -7.61 2.91
N ASP A 131 -88.40 -8.84 2.65
CA ASP A 131 -87.52 -9.94 2.23
C ASP A 131 -86.94 -9.72 0.83
N LYS A 132 -87.75 -9.24 -0.12
CA LYS A 132 -87.29 -8.81 -1.46
C LYS A 132 -86.27 -7.65 -1.39
N LEU A 133 -86.33 -6.80 -0.36
CA LEU A 133 -85.33 -5.76 -0.09
C LEU A 133 -84.06 -6.32 0.55
N ARG A 134 -84.18 -7.17 1.58
CA ARG A 134 -83.02 -7.84 2.23
C ARG A 134 -82.21 -8.69 1.24
N ASP A 135 -82.85 -9.36 0.30
CA ASP A 135 -82.17 -10.11 -0.76
C ASP A 135 -81.48 -9.22 -1.80
N LYS A 136 -82.02 -8.02 -2.10
CA LYS A 136 -81.34 -7.02 -2.94
C LYS A 136 -80.11 -6.45 -2.23
N GLU A 137 -80.25 -6.13 -0.94
CA GLU A 137 -79.15 -5.65 -0.09
C GLU A 137 -78.03 -6.69 0.01
N ARG A 138 -78.36 -7.97 0.27
CA ARG A 138 -77.37 -9.07 0.30
C ARG A 138 -76.63 -9.21 -1.03
N LYS A 139 -77.35 -9.19 -2.16
CA LYS A 139 -76.75 -9.25 -3.50
C LYS A 139 -75.83 -8.05 -3.78
N TRP A 140 -76.25 -6.85 -3.39
CA TRP A 140 -75.43 -5.65 -3.52
C TRP A 140 -74.15 -5.73 -2.66
N ALA A 141 -74.25 -6.18 -1.41
CA ALA A 141 -73.10 -6.38 -0.54
C ALA A 141 -72.13 -7.44 -1.07
N GLU A 142 -72.64 -8.55 -1.63
CA GLU A 142 -71.84 -9.55 -2.34
C GLU A 142 -71.15 -8.99 -3.60
N GLU A 143 -71.83 -8.13 -4.37
CA GLU A 143 -71.23 -7.45 -5.52
C GLU A 143 -70.13 -6.49 -5.10
N GLN A 144 -70.32 -5.67 -4.05
CA GLN A 144 -69.27 -4.79 -3.56
C GLN A 144 -68.06 -5.61 -3.08
N LYS A 145 -68.29 -6.70 -2.34
CA LYS A 145 -67.24 -7.62 -1.89
C LYS A 145 -66.52 -8.36 -3.04
N LYS A 146 -67.16 -8.53 -4.20
CA LYS A 146 -66.51 -9.00 -5.44
C LYS A 146 -65.66 -7.89 -6.08
N ARG A 147 -66.21 -6.69 -6.24
CA ARG A 147 -65.53 -5.50 -6.80
C ARG A 147 -64.28 -5.13 -5.99
N GLU A 148 -64.37 -5.17 -4.67
CA GLU A 148 -63.27 -4.97 -3.71
C GLU A 148 -62.16 -6.01 -3.88
N LYS A 149 -62.51 -7.31 -3.92
CA LYS A 149 -61.55 -8.39 -4.19
C LYS A 149 -60.87 -8.27 -5.55
N ASP A 150 -61.61 -7.91 -6.59
CA ASP A 150 -61.06 -7.74 -7.94
C ASP A 150 -60.24 -6.44 -8.07
N PHE A 151 -60.53 -5.42 -7.27
CA PHE A 151 -59.65 -4.25 -7.11
C PHE A 151 -58.34 -4.65 -6.42
N HIS A 152 -58.39 -5.38 -5.31
CA HIS A 152 -57.19 -5.88 -4.62
C HIS A 152 -56.33 -6.76 -5.54
N ARG A 153 -56.94 -7.69 -6.29
CA ARG A 153 -56.23 -8.51 -7.30
C ARG A 153 -55.54 -7.68 -8.38
N ARG A 154 -56.17 -6.57 -8.83
CA ARG A 154 -55.55 -5.64 -9.79
C ARG A 154 -54.38 -4.90 -9.17
N GLN A 155 -54.51 -4.43 -7.93
CA GLN A 155 -53.43 -3.79 -7.18
C GLN A 155 -52.25 -4.77 -6.98
N GLU A 156 -52.53 -5.97 -6.46
CA GLU A 156 -51.54 -7.04 -6.26
C GLU A 156 -50.80 -7.40 -7.54
N LYS A 157 -51.52 -7.51 -8.68
CA LYS A 157 -50.90 -7.71 -9.99
C LYS A 157 -50.01 -6.53 -10.42
N ILE A 158 -50.47 -5.29 -10.25
CA ILE A 158 -49.67 -4.09 -10.58
C ILE A 158 -48.40 -4.02 -9.70
N TRP A 159 -48.52 -4.34 -8.41
CA TRP A 159 -47.38 -4.42 -7.49
C TRP A 159 -46.40 -5.52 -7.89
N SER A 160 -46.88 -6.71 -8.26
CA SER A 160 -46.03 -7.81 -8.73
C SER A 160 -45.31 -7.47 -10.05
N GLU A 161 -46.01 -6.88 -11.02
CA GLU A 161 -45.41 -6.43 -12.29
C GLU A 161 -44.39 -5.31 -12.07
N TRP A 162 -44.64 -4.39 -11.12
CA TRP A 162 -43.69 -3.35 -10.73
C TRP A 162 -42.46 -3.93 -10.01
N GLU A 163 -42.65 -4.87 -9.09
CA GLU A 163 -41.56 -5.52 -8.36
C GLU A 163 -40.65 -6.32 -9.30
N ASP A 164 -41.23 -7.07 -10.24
CA ASP A 164 -40.48 -7.77 -11.29
C ASP A 164 -39.70 -6.80 -12.19
N GLN A 165 -40.26 -5.63 -12.51
CA GLN A 165 -39.55 -4.58 -13.23
C GLN A 165 -38.39 -4.01 -12.42
N GLN A 166 -38.55 -3.76 -11.11
CA GLN A 166 -37.42 -3.32 -10.27
C GLN A 166 -36.36 -4.43 -10.14
N ARG A 167 -36.77 -5.68 -9.93
CA ARG A 167 -35.87 -6.85 -9.86
C ARG A 167 -35.07 -7.04 -11.16
N LYS A 168 -35.66 -6.77 -12.33
CA LYS A 168 -34.95 -6.74 -13.63
C LYS A 168 -33.97 -5.58 -13.70
N ARG A 169 -34.42 -4.34 -13.44
CA ARG A 169 -33.56 -3.13 -13.43
C ARG A 169 -32.37 -3.27 -12.48
N PHE A 170 -32.57 -3.80 -11.28
CA PHE A 170 -31.48 -4.04 -10.32
C PHE A 170 -30.51 -5.12 -10.80
N LYS A 171 -30.98 -6.19 -11.46
CA LYS A 171 -30.09 -7.19 -12.09
C LYS A 171 -29.29 -6.61 -13.25
N GLU A 172 -29.92 -5.82 -14.12
CA GLU A 172 -29.27 -5.13 -15.24
C GLU A 172 -28.24 -4.11 -14.73
N TYR A 173 -28.60 -3.31 -13.73
CA TYR A 173 -27.69 -2.37 -13.06
C TYR A 173 -26.51 -3.07 -12.38
N PHE A 174 -26.77 -4.20 -11.70
CA PHE A 174 -25.70 -4.99 -11.08
C PHE A 174 -24.76 -5.61 -12.12
N LEU A 175 -25.28 -6.20 -13.20
CA LEU A 175 -24.48 -6.81 -14.26
C LEU A 175 -23.65 -5.78 -15.03
N THR A 176 -24.23 -4.62 -15.34
CA THR A 176 -23.50 -3.51 -15.99
C THR A 176 -22.42 -2.95 -15.05
N ARG A 177 -22.75 -2.67 -13.79
CA ARG A 177 -21.78 -2.15 -12.80
C ARG A 177 -20.68 -3.16 -12.45
N GLU A 178 -20.97 -4.46 -12.40
CA GLU A 178 -19.96 -5.50 -12.20
C GLU A 178 -19.06 -5.65 -13.44
N SER A 179 -19.63 -5.54 -14.66
CA SER A 179 -18.86 -5.49 -15.91
C SER A 179 -17.95 -4.26 -15.98
N ASP A 180 -18.44 -3.09 -15.56
CA ASP A 180 -17.66 -1.86 -15.50
C ASP A 180 -16.59 -1.92 -14.41
N ARG A 181 -16.87 -2.53 -13.24
CA ARG A 181 -15.82 -2.79 -12.24
C ARG A 181 -14.74 -3.72 -12.80
N LEU A 182 -15.10 -4.79 -13.49
CA LEU A 182 -14.13 -5.70 -14.13
C LEU A 182 -13.29 -5.02 -15.22
N LYS A 183 -13.82 -4.01 -15.93
CA LYS A 183 -13.03 -3.15 -16.84
C LYS A 183 -12.03 -2.30 -16.05
N VAL A 184 -12.50 -1.60 -15.02
CA VAL A 184 -11.64 -0.76 -14.15
C VAL A 184 -10.57 -1.60 -13.44
N ASP A 185 -10.92 -2.78 -12.91
CA ASP A 185 -9.98 -3.72 -12.27
C ASP A 185 -8.89 -4.18 -13.28
N LYS A 186 -9.26 -4.39 -14.55
CA LYS A 186 -8.33 -4.73 -15.64
C LYS A 186 -7.46 -3.54 -16.07
N GLU A 187 -8.05 -2.36 -16.25
CA GLU A 187 -7.33 -1.12 -16.59
C GLU A 187 -6.34 -0.73 -15.48
N MET A 188 -6.74 -0.85 -14.21
CA MET A 188 -5.87 -0.66 -13.05
C MET A 188 -4.73 -1.69 -13.02
N SER A 189 -4.97 -2.94 -13.40
CA SER A 189 -3.93 -3.96 -13.54
C SER A 189 -2.93 -3.61 -14.65
N GLU A 190 -3.41 -3.17 -15.82
CA GLU A 190 -2.55 -2.69 -16.91
C GLU A 190 -1.75 -1.43 -16.55
N ILE A 191 -2.35 -0.49 -15.82
CA ILE A 191 -1.67 0.70 -15.27
C ILE A 191 -0.59 0.28 -14.28
N ASN A 192 -0.89 -0.65 -13.37
CA ASN A 192 0.06 -1.12 -12.36
C ASN A 192 1.24 -1.89 -12.98
N ASN A 193 0.99 -2.67 -14.03
CA ASN A 193 2.06 -3.35 -14.79
C ASN A 193 2.97 -2.32 -15.49
N ARG A 194 2.40 -1.33 -16.18
CA ARG A 194 3.18 -0.21 -16.77
C ARG A 194 3.94 0.61 -15.73
N TRP A 195 3.37 0.78 -14.53
CA TRP A 195 4.04 1.45 -13.43
C TRP A 195 5.27 0.66 -12.94
N ASN A 196 5.17 -0.68 -12.87
CA ASN A 196 6.30 -1.55 -12.57
C ASN A 196 7.36 -1.51 -13.67
N GLU A 197 6.98 -1.57 -14.96
CA GLU A 197 7.90 -1.39 -16.10
C GLU A 197 8.65 -0.04 -16.03
N ILE A 198 7.95 1.05 -15.67
CA ILE A 198 8.55 2.37 -15.45
C ILE A 198 9.52 2.35 -14.26
N ASN A 199 9.16 1.69 -13.15
CA ASN A 199 10.04 1.56 -11.98
C ASN A 199 11.31 0.75 -12.32
N ASP A 200 11.20 -0.34 -13.08
CA ASP A 200 12.35 -1.12 -13.55
C ASP A 200 13.28 -0.29 -14.44
N ILE A 201 12.73 0.52 -15.34
CA ILE A 201 13.50 1.47 -16.17
C ILE A 201 14.16 2.55 -15.29
N VAL A 202 13.46 3.09 -14.29
CA VAL A 202 14.02 4.08 -13.35
C VAL A 202 15.11 3.45 -12.48
N GLU A 203 14.98 2.20 -12.06
CA GLU A 203 16.05 1.45 -11.39
C GLU A 203 17.26 1.25 -12.30
N GLN A 204 17.06 0.89 -13.58
CA GLN A 204 18.16 0.77 -14.55
C GLN A 204 18.87 2.11 -14.75
N ILE A 205 18.14 3.20 -14.98
CA ILE A 205 18.69 4.55 -15.10
C ILE A 205 19.46 4.96 -13.85
N ASN A 206 18.98 4.62 -12.64
CA ASN A 206 19.72 4.91 -11.40
C ASN A 206 20.99 4.05 -11.27
N LYS A 207 20.96 2.77 -11.65
CA LYS A 207 22.14 1.89 -11.68
C LYS A 207 23.18 2.36 -12.70
N GLU A 208 22.75 2.83 -13.86
CA GLU A 208 23.63 3.45 -14.86
C GLU A 208 24.19 4.80 -14.40
N LYS A 209 23.36 5.65 -13.78
CA LYS A 209 23.79 6.93 -13.19
C LYS A 209 24.84 6.75 -12.08
N ILE A 210 24.75 5.68 -11.30
CA ILE A 210 25.79 5.31 -10.31
C ILE A 210 27.09 4.93 -11.04
N LYS A 211 27.05 4.00 -12.00
CA LYS A 211 28.23 3.62 -12.81
C LYS A 211 28.88 4.83 -13.49
N LEU A 212 28.09 5.69 -14.14
CA LEU A 212 28.56 6.93 -14.78
C LEU A 212 29.15 7.92 -13.76
N SER A 213 28.72 7.89 -12.49
CA SER A 213 29.34 8.68 -11.42
C SER A 213 30.66 8.07 -10.95
N GLU A 214 30.76 6.74 -10.86
CA GLU A 214 32.02 6.03 -10.56
C GLU A 214 33.05 6.21 -11.67
N ASP A 215 32.65 6.03 -12.94
CA ASP A 215 33.51 6.20 -14.11
C ASP A 215 33.94 7.66 -14.28
N LYS A 216 33.06 8.62 -13.98
CA LYS A 216 33.42 10.04 -13.90
C LYS A 216 34.44 10.33 -12.79
N GLU A 217 34.43 9.56 -11.69
CA GLU A 217 35.44 9.71 -10.64
C GLU A 217 36.78 9.10 -11.04
N LYS A 218 36.78 7.89 -11.63
CA LYS A 218 37.98 7.28 -12.24
C LYS A 218 38.62 8.22 -13.26
N ILE A 219 37.81 8.81 -14.15
CA ILE A 219 38.27 9.81 -15.12
C ILE A 219 38.85 11.04 -14.42
N ARG A 220 38.28 11.50 -13.28
CA ARG A 220 38.86 12.62 -12.51
C ARG A 220 40.18 12.25 -11.82
N GLU A 221 40.31 11.04 -11.29
CA GLU A 221 41.55 10.52 -10.72
C GLU A 221 42.63 10.37 -11.80
N GLU A 222 42.30 9.79 -12.96
CA GLU A 222 43.16 9.69 -14.14
C GLU A 222 43.60 11.08 -14.63
N TRP A 223 42.67 12.04 -14.76
CA TRP A 223 43.01 13.41 -15.19
C TRP A 223 43.88 14.13 -14.17
N SER A 224 43.67 13.90 -12.87
CA SER A 224 44.54 14.41 -11.81
C SER A 224 45.94 13.81 -11.86
N ASN A 225 46.05 12.50 -12.14
CA ASN A 225 47.32 11.80 -12.32
C ASN A 225 48.06 12.32 -13.57
N ILE A 226 47.39 12.43 -14.72
CA ILE A 226 47.92 13.00 -15.96
C ILE A 226 48.38 14.45 -15.74
N ASN A 227 47.59 15.27 -15.04
CA ASN A 227 47.96 16.66 -14.75
C ASN A 227 49.15 16.75 -13.77
N THR A 228 49.32 15.77 -12.88
CA THR A 228 50.52 15.65 -12.01
C THR A 228 51.75 15.29 -12.85
N GLN A 229 51.64 14.26 -13.70
CA GLN A 229 52.70 13.86 -14.65
C GLN A 229 53.08 15.00 -15.61
N LEU A 230 52.13 15.83 -16.04
CA LEU A 230 52.40 17.00 -16.87
C LEU A 230 53.17 18.10 -16.12
N GLU A 231 52.96 18.30 -14.82
CA GLU A 231 53.77 19.25 -14.04
C GLU A 231 55.14 18.66 -13.66
N GLU A 232 55.24 17.35 -13.43
CA GLU A 232 56.53 16.65 -13.32
C GLU A 232 57.35 16.81 -14.61
N LEU A 233 56.75 16.54 -15.78
CA LEU A 233 57.37 16.75 -17.09
C LEU A 233 57.73 18.22 -17.35
N ARG A 234 56.93 19.20 -16.92
CA ARG A 234 57.30 20.63 -16.96
C ARG A 234 58.48 20.96 -16.05
N VAL A 235 58.59 20.31 -14.89
CA VAL A 235 59.75 20.45 -14.00
C VAL A 235 61.00 19.81 -14.63
N GLU A 236 60.86 18.69 -15.34
CA GLU A 236 61.96 18.12 -16.13
C GLU A 236 62.33 18.96 -17.35
N GLU A 237 61.36 19.51 -18.08
CA GLU A 237 61.58 20.44 -19.19
C GLU A 237 62.31 21.71 -18.71
N LYS A 238 61.92 22.27 -17.55
CA LYS A 238 62.65 23.38 -16.90
C LYS A 238 64.11 22.98 -16.59
N LYS A 239 64.35 21.82 -15.97
CA LYS A 239 65.71 21.31 -15.69
C LYS A 239 66.52 21.08 -16.97
N LEU A 240 65.94 20.50 -18.01
CA LEU A 240 66.58 20.30 -19.31
C LEU A 240 66.88 21.64 -19.99
N GLY A 241 66.00 22.62 -19.85
CA GLY A 241 66.22 24.00 -20.31
C GLY A 241 67.28 24.75 -19.49
N GLU A 242 67.51 24.40 -18.23
CA GLU A 242 68.63 24.89 -17.41
C GLU A 242 69.95 24.24 -17.83
N ILE A 243 69.99 22.90 -17.91
CA ILE A 243 71.13 22.12 -18.41
C ILE A 243 71.53 22.58 -19.81
N SER A 244 70.57 22.85 -20.71
CA SER A 244 70.83 23.35 -22.06
C SER A 244 71.39 24.78 -22.06
N ARG A 245 70.90 25.66 -21.18
CA ARG A 245 71.46 27.01 -20.99
C ARG A 245 72.89 26.96 -20.45
N ASP A 246 73.17 26.05 -19.51
CA ASP A 246 74.50 25.92 -18.92
C ASP A 246 75.49 25.20 -19.86
N LEU A 247 75.01 24.26 -20.69
CA LEU A 247 75.78 23.71 -21.81
C LEU A 247 76.12 24.79 -22.85
N GLU A 248 75.17 25.66 -23.21
CA GLU A 248 75.42 26.74 -24.18
C GLU A 248 76.35 27.83 -23.59
N LYS A 249 76.26 28.14 -22.29
CA LYS A 249 77.26 28.96 -21.58
C LYS A 249 78.64 28.31 -21.60
N ASN A 250 78.75 27.03 -21.23
CA ASN A 250 80.01 26.29 -21.21
C ASN A 250 80.64 26.22 -22.61
N LYS A 251 79.82 26.03 -23.64
CA LYS A 251 80.22 26.10 -25.05
C LYS A 251 80.71 27.50 -25.43
N SER A 252 80.04 28.57 -25.00
CA SER A 252 80.51 29.95 -25.19
C SER A 252 81.87 30.17 -24.53
N THR A 253 82.06 29.79 -23.27
CA THR A 253 83.36 29.96 -22.58
C THR A 253 84.47 29.11 -23.19
N ILE A 254 84.16 27.90 -23.68
CA ILE A 254 85.11 27.07 -24.43
C ILE A 254 85.48 27.73 -25.77
N VAL A 255 84.53 28.34 -26.48
CA VAL A 255 84.80 29.13 -27.70
C VAL A 255 85.66 30.35 -27.38
N ASP A 256 85.33 31.12 -26.34
CA ASP A 256 86.11 32.27 -25.88
C ASP A 256 87.54 31.89 -25.49
N GLU A 257 87.75 30.73 -24.84
CA GLU A 257 89.08 30.21 -24.53
C GLU A 257 89.84 29.76 -25.78
N LEU A 258 89.17 29.11 -26.73
CA LEU A 258 89.77 28.70 -27.99
C LEU A 258 90.17 29.91 -28.85
N GLU A 259 89.32 30.94 -28.92
CA GLU A 259 89.66 32.20 -29.59
C GLU A 259 90.83 32.91 -28.90
N LYS A 260 90.86 32.99 -27.57
CA LYS A 260 92.01 33.56 -26.83
C LYS A 260 93.31 32.80 -27.10
N ARG A 261 93.28 31.45 -27.15
CA ARG A 261 94.44 30.64 -27.54
C ARG A 261 94.83 30.83 -29.01
N ASN A 262 93.86 31.02 -29.91
CA ASN A 262 94.10 31.24 -31.33
C ASN A 262 94.70 32.63 -31.61
N VAL A 263 94.22 33.68 -30.93
CA VAL A 263 94.83 35.02 -30.97
C VAL A 263 96.26 34.97 -30.43
N GLN A 264 96.50 34.27 -29.31
CA GLN A 264 97.85 34.08 -28.78
C GLN A 264 98.77 33.36 -29.77
N SER A 265 98.35 32.24 -30.37
CA SER A 265 99.15 31.52 -31.36
C SER A 265 99.41 32.34 -32.63
N MET A 266 98.44 33.17 -33.07
CA MET A 266 98.66 34.11 -34.17
C MET A 266 99.74 35.16 -33.89
N THR A 267 99.95 35.60 -32.64
CA THR A 267 101.07 36.52 -32.32
C THR A 267 102.46 35.88 -32.47
N HIS A 268 102.56 34.54 -32.44
CA HIS A 268 103.82 33.83 -32.62
C HIS A 268 104.13 33.50 -34.09
N LEU A 269 103.12 33.45 -34.97
CA LEU A 269 103.29 33.12 -36.39
C LEU A 269 104.27 34.05 -37.15
N PRO A 270 104.26 35.38 -37.02
CA PRO A 270 105.20 36.25 -37.74
C PRO A 270 106.68 35.95 -37.45
N LYS A 271 107.02 35.59 -36.20
CA LYS A 271 108.40 35.22 -35.81
C LYS A 271 108.82 33.85 -36.35
N LEU A 272 107.88 32.92 -36.50
CA LEU A 272 108.11 31.63 -37.15
C LEU A 272 108.25 31.76 -38.67
N VAL A 273 107.36 32.51 -39.34
CA VAL A 273 107.38 32.68 -40.80
C VAL A 273 108.66 33.36 -41.28
N SER A 274 109.16 34.39 -40.57
CA SER A 274 110.46 35.00 -40.91
C SER A 274 111.59 33.97 -40.83
N ARG A 275 111.71 33.26 -39.70
CA ARG A 275 112.81 32.31 -39.46
C ARG A 275 112.75 31.09 -40.39
N VAL A 276 111.56 30.66 -40.82
CA VAL A 276 111.38 29.63 -41.85
C VAL A 276 111.75 30.17 -43.24
N SER A 277 111.44 31.42 -43.59
CA SER A 277 111.84 32.03 -44.86
C SER A 277 113.37 32.12 -45.01
N ASP A 278 114.07 32.46 -43.94
CA ASP A 278 115.53 32.51 -43.91
C ASP A 278 116.16 31.11 -44.09
N ILE A 279 115.64 30.10 -43.36
CA ILE A 279 116.05 28.69 -43.50
C ILE A 279 115.82 28.19 -44.94
N TYR A 280 114.71 28.55 -45.59
CA TYR A 280 114.45 28.13 -46.97
C TYR A 280 115.46 28.71 -47.97
N LYS A 281 115.84 30.00 -47.83
CA LYS A 281 116.86 30.63 -48.68
C LYS A 281 118.24 30.01 -48.48
N GLU A 282 118.60 29.71 -47.23
CA GLU A 282 119.86 29.04 -46.90
C GLU A 282 119.90 27.62 -47.50
N LYS A 283 118.84 26.82 -47.31
CA LYS A 283 118.76 25.44 -47.82
C LYS A 283 118.64 25.35 -49.34
N GLU A 284 118.04 26.33 -50.02
CA GLU A 284 118.08 26.39 -51.49
C GLU A 284 119.49 26.70 -52.01
N GLY A 285 120.24 27.57 -51.31
CA GLY A 285 121.65 27.84 -51.60
C GLY A 285 122.56 26.61 -51.43
N GLU A 286 122.36 25.83 -50.37
CA GLU A 286 123.03 24.53 -50.17
C GLU A 286 122.66 23.53 -51.27
N LEU A 287 121.36 23.38 -51.60
CA LEU A 287 120.89 22.46 -52.63
C LEU A 287 121.49 22.77 -54.01
N ARG A 288 121.65 24.05 -54.38
CA ARG A 288 122.31 24.46 -55.63
C ARG A 288 123.79 24.05 -55.63
N LYS A 289 124.53 24.24 -54.53
CA LYS A 289 125.93 23.79 -54.38
C LYS A 289 126.07 22.26 -54.47
N LEU A 290 125.24 21.53 -53.72
CA LEU A 290 125.23 20.07 -53.72
C LEU A 290 124.88 19.49 -55.10
N LYS A 291 123.95 20.11 -55.83
CA LYS A 291 123.57 19.67 -57.18
C LYS A 291 124.69 19.85 -58.21
N SER A 292 125.48 20.93 -58.11
CA SER A 292 126.70 21.11 -58.92
C SER A 292 127.83 20.14 -58.52
N GLN A 293 128.03 19.89 -57.22
CA GLN A 293 129.01 18.91 -56.75
C GLN A 293 128.65 17.49 -57.21
N ARG A 294 127.37 17.10 -57.10
CA ARG A 294 126.89 15.80 -57.57
C ARG A 294 127.13 15.60 -59.07
N LEU A 295 126.81 16.60 -59.91
CA LEU A 295 127.08 16.53 -61.36
C LEU A 295 128.57 16.35 -61.70
N TRP A 296 129.48 16.87 -60.87
CA TRP A 296 130.93 16.66 -61.03
C TRP A 296 131.38 15.28 -60.52
N ILE A 297 130.76 14.77 -59.46
CA ILE A 297 130.98 13.42 -58.94
C ILE A 297 130.47 12.37 -59.94
N ASP A 298 129.23 12.48 -60.42
CA ASP A 298 128.63 11.56 -61.39
C ASP A 298 129.47 11.48 -62.68
N LYS A 299 130.00 12.62 -63.16
CA LYS A 299 130.92 12.65 -64.32
C LYS A 299 132.28 12.01 -64.03
N LYS A 300 132.77 12.07 -62.78
CA LYS A 300 133.98 11.32 -62.36
C LYS A 300 133.71 9.83 -62.19
N ILE A 301 132.54 9.43 -61.69
CA ILE A 301 132.13 8.03 -61.57
C ILE A 301 132.12 7.37 -62.95
N SER A 302 131.51 8.00 -63.96
CA SER A 302 131.54 7.49 -65.34
C SER A 302 132.95 7.29 -65.90
N MET A 303 133.88 8.24 -65.64
CA MET A 303 135.31 8.09 -66.01
C MET A 303 136.08 7.05 -65.17
N ILE A 304 135.53 6.64 -64.02
CA ILE A 304 136.08 5.58 -63.18
C ILE A 304 135.54 4.22 -63.64
N GLU A 305 134.24 4.11 -63.96
CA GLU A 305 133.59 2.91 -64.50
C GLU A 305 134.20 2.49 -65.84
N GLU A 306 134.42 3.43 -66.77
CA GLU A 306 135.13 3.18 -68.03
C GLU A 306 136.55 2.62 -67.80
N LYS A 307 137.26 3.11 -66.78
CA LYS A 307 138.60 2.61 -66.43
C LYS A 307 138.55 1.27 -65.69
N TRP A 308 137.52 1.02 -64.90
CA TRP A 308 137.31 -0.28 -64.24
C TRP A 308 136.99 -1.38 -65.23
N GLY A 309 136.21 -1.12 -66.28
CA GLY A 309 135.97 -2.10 -67.36
C GLY A 309 137.28 -2.55 -68.03
N ASN A 310 138.15 -1.59 -68.38
CA ASN A 310 139.49 -1.87 -68.92
C ASN A 310 140.39 -2.64 -67.93
N ILE A 311 140.28 -2.37 -66.63
CA ILE A 311 141.00 -3.13 -65.59
C ILE A 311 140.45 -4.55 -65.45
N GLU A 312 139.13 -4.75 -65.56
CA GLU A 312 138.49 -6.06 -65.43
C GLU A 312 138.83 -7.00 -66.60
N GLU A 313 139.05 -6.47 -67.81
CA GLU A 313 139.58 -7.26 -68.94
C GLU A 313 141.05 -7.66 -68.70
N LEU A 314 141.90 -6.73 -68.28
CA LEU A 314 143.30 -7.03 -67.93
C LEU A 314 143.42 -8.06 -66.79
N ASP A 315 142.54 -8.01 -65.79
CA ASP A 315 142.56 -8.98 -64.69
C ASP A 315 141.98 -10.35 -65.11
N LYS A 316 141.13 -10.42 -66.14
CA LYS A 316 140.72 -11.68 -66.80
C LYS A 316 141.86 -12.31 -67.60
N GLU A 317 142.76 -11.53 -68.19
CA GLU A 317 143.98 -12.06 -68.83
C GLU A 317 145.00 -12.53 -67.79
N LYS A 318 145.30 -11.70 -66.79
CA LYS A 318 146.17 -12.05 -65.66
C LYS A 318 145.70 -13.30 -64.91
N ASN A 319 144.40 -13.57 -64.83
CA ASN A 319 143.85 -14.82 -64.29
C ASN A 319 144.05 -16.06 -65.19
N LYS A 320 144.30 -15.92 -66.50
CA LYS A 320 144.73 -17.03 -67.36
C LYS A 320 146.20 -17.38 -67.08
N ASP A 321 147.06 -16.38 -67.01
CA ASP A 321 148.50 -16.55 -66.76
C ASP A 321 148.77 -17.09 -65.35
N GLN A 322 148.06 -16.59 -64.34
CA GLN A 322 148.15 -17.14 -62.98
C GLN A 322 147.78 -18.64 -62.93
N LYS A 323 146.77 -19.08 -63.71
CA LYS A 323 146.40 -20.50 -63.88
C LYS A 323 147.41 -21.32 -64.70
N LEU A 324 148.41 -20.69 -65.30
CA LEU A 324 149.57 -21.34 -65.92
C LEU A 324 150.73 -21.43 -64.90
N ILE A 325 151.00 -20.32 -64.20
CA ILE A 325 151.99 -20.24 -63.10
C ILE A 325 151.68 -21.26 -62.00
N ASP A 326 150.42 -21.39 -61.56
CA ASP A 326 150.05 -22.33 -60.50
C ASP A 326 150.00 -23.80 -60.93
N ARG A 327 150.11 -24.09 -62.23
CA ARG A 327 150.41 -25.43 -62.75
C ARG A 327 151.89 -25.74 -62.63
N ASN A 328 152.76 -24.78 -62.97
CA ASN A 328 154.21 -24.94 -62.88
C ASN A 328 154.68 -24.96 -61.41
N ARG A 329 154.13 -24.11 -60.54
CA ARG A 329 154.33 -24.12 -59.07
C ARG A 329 153.80 -25.37 -58.36
N ARG A 330 153.06 -26.23 -59.05
CA ARG A 330 152.63 -27.54 -58.52
C ARG A 330 153.71 -28.59 -58.75
N LYS A 331 154.21 -28.69 -59.99
CA LYS A 331 155.37 -29.54 -60.35
C LYS A 331 156.60 -29.23 -59.49
N ILE A 332 156.95 -27.96 -59.35
CA ILE A 332 158.10 -27.52 -58.52
C ILE A 332 157.92 -27.91 -57.05
N ARG A 333 156.67 -27.96 -56.53
CA ARG A 333 156.41 -28.41 -55.15
C ARG A 333 156.39 -29.93 -55.00
N GLU A 334 156.01 -30.68 -56.03
CA GLU A 334 156.16 -32.14 -56.07
C GLU A 334 157.64 -32.56 -56.11
N GLU A 335 158.51 -31.74 -56.72
CA GLU A 335 159.97 -31.90 -56.69
C GLU A 335 160.58 -31.47 -55.34
N LEU A 336 160.20 -30.32 -54.78
CA LEU A 336 160.66 -29.89 -53.45
C LEU A 336 160.22 -30.84 -52.33
N SER A 337 159.03 -31.44 -52.41
CA SER A 337 158.54 -32.41 -51.42
C SER A 337 159.22 -33.79 -51.51
N LYS A 338 160.06 -34.04 -52.54
CA LYS A 338 161.08 -35.10 -52.48
C LYS A 338 162.28 -34.65 -51.65
N ILE A 339 162.83 -33.47 -51.92
CA ILE A 339 164.01 -32.93 -51.24
C ILE A 339 163.77 -32.74 -49.73
N GLU A 340 162.57 -32.32 -49.32
CA GLU A 340 162.18 -32.25 -47.89
C GLU A 340 162.10 -33.64 -47.22
N LYS A 341 161.95 -34.73 -47.97
CA LYS A 341 162.02 -36.10 -47.43
C LYS A 341 163.45 -36.60 -47.29
N ASP A 342 164.37 -36.17 -48.16
CA ASP A 342 165.80 -36.46 -48.01
C ASP A 342 166.40 -35.70 -46.81
N LEU A 343 165.89 -34.49 -46.52
CA LEU A 343 166.21 -33.74 -45.29
C LEU A 343 165.60 -34.33 -44.00
N LEU A 344 164.73 -35.34 -44.12
CA LEU A 344 164.10 -36.05 -42.99
C LEU A 344 165.03 -37.13 -42.38
N GLN A 345 166.29 -37.23 -42.81
CA GLN A 345 167.23 -38.27 -42.34
C GLN A 345 168.54 -37.73 -41.72
N LEU A 346 168.81 -36.42 -41.74
CA LEU A 346 170.07 -35.83 -41.24
C LEU A 346 169.92 -34.91 -40.02
N LYS A 347 168.73 -34.86 -39.42
CA LYS A 347 168.42 -33.96 -38.29
C LYS A 347 168.03 -34.66 -36.99
N GLU A 348 168.25 -35.97 -36.92
CA GLU A 348 167.86 -36.84 -35.79
C GLU A 348 169.05 -37.24 -34.89
N GLU A 349 170.30 -36.95 -35.28
CA GLU A 349 171.50 -37.47 -34.59
C GLU A 349 172.33 -36.47 -33.76
N HIS A 350 172.20 -35.14 -33.93
CA HIS A 350 173.04 -34.18 -33.18
C HIS A 350 172.33 -32.91 -32.69
N ASP A 351 172.69 -32.53 -31.46
CA ASP A 351 172.31 -31.32 -30.72
C ASP A 351 173.06 -30.06 -31.23
N ILE A 352 172.83 -28.91 -30.57
CA ILE A 352 173.37 -27.55 -30.75
C ILE A 352 172.39 -26.59 -31.43
N GLY A 353 172.01 -25.56 -30.67
CA GLY A 353 171.15 -24.48 -31.13
C GLY A 353 171.84 -23.24 -31.70
N ALA A 354 170.97 -22.24 -31.87
CA ALA A 354 171.21 -20.79 -31.90
C ALA A 354 171.64 -20.09 -33.21
N SER A 355 170.94 -18.97 -33.44
CA SER A 355 171.43 -17.69 -33.99
C SER A 355 171.66 -17.47 -35.50
N LYS A 356 170.94 -16.45 -36.02
CA LYS A 356 171.41 -15.38 -36.95
C LYS A 356 171.77 -15.80 -38.41
N GLU A 357 171.82 -14.93 -39.45
CA GLU A 357 171.30 -13.56 -39.67
C GLU A 357 171.24 -13.20 -41.19
N VAL A 358 170.31 -12.29 -41.56
CA VAL A 358 170.40 -11.24 -42.62
C VAL A 358 170.54 -11.66 -44.12
N VAL A 359 170.16 -10.72 -45.01
CA VAL A 359 170.16 -10.69 -46.51
C VAL A 359 168.79 -11.00 -47.16
N ASN A 360 168.19 -10.14 -48.01
CA ASN A 360 168.32 -8.68 -48.17
C ASN A 360 167.10 -8.02 -48.90
N ASP A 361 167.01 -6.69 -48.78
CA ASP A 361 166.54 -5.64 -49.73
C ASP A 361 165.49 -5.94 -50.85
N PHE A 362 164.30 -5.30 -50.78
CA PHE A 362 163.82 -4.24 -51.72
C PHE A 362 162.40 -3.69 -51.37
N LYS A 363 162.22 -2.34 -51.48
CA LYS A 363 161.02 -1.47 -51.73
C LYS A 363 159.56 -2.01 -51.55
N GLU A 364 158.49 -1.23 -51.27
CA GLU A 364 158.14 0.10 -50.70
C GLU A 364 156.64 0.39 -51.06
N ARG A 365 155.81 0.95 -50.14
CA ARG A 365 154.57 1.80 -50.38
C ARG A 365 153.26 1.19 -51.01
N VAL A 366 152.02 1.70 -50.82
CA VAL A 366 151.32 2.44 -49.70
C VAL A 366 149.77 2.60 -49.93
N LEU A 367 148.90 2.58 -48.88
CA LEU A 367 147.46 3.03 -48.76
C LEU A 367 146.35 2.44 -49.72
N GLY A 368 145.01 2.46 -49.52
CA GLY A 368 144.04 2.84 -48.43
C GLY A 368 142.97 3.91 -48.84
N GLY A 369 141.62 3.88 -48.60
CA GLY A 369 140.62 2.94 -48.01
C GLY A 369 139.18 3.58 -47.82
N ASN A 370 138.16 2.85 -47.27
CA ASN A 370 136.81 3.30 -46.75
C ASN A 370 135.67 3.75 -47.77
N PRO A 371 134.43 4.23 -47.39
CA PRO A 371 133.28 3.60 -46.63
C PRO A 371 131.78 4.01 -47.03
N VAL A 372 130.73 3.54 -46.29
CA VAL A 372 129.39 4.18 -45.92
C VAL A 372 128.20 4.34 -46.94
N ASP A 373 126.87 4.52 -46.62
CA ASP A 373 125.86 3.93 -45.65
C ASP A 373 124.41 4.59 -45.77
N VAL A 374 123.41 4.22 -44.91
CA VAL A 374 122.20 4.98 -44.37
C VAL A 374 120.71 4.63 -44.76
N GLU A 375 119.80 4.72 -43.74
CA GLU A 375 118.33 4.41 -43.66
C GLU A 375 117.34 5.64 -43.74
N LYS A 376 116.10 5.82 -43.17
CA LYS A 376 115.16 5.14 -42.19
C LYS A 376 113.68 5.65 -42.33
N LYS A 377 112.68 5.21 -41.51
CA LYS A 377 111.24 5.67 -41.56
C LYS A 377 110.32 5.49 -40.29
N THR A 378 108.97 5.63 -40.42
CA THR A 378 107.94 6.04 -39.39
C THR A 378 106.56 5.28 -39.54
N ILE A 379 105.38 5.45 -38.85
CA ILE A 379 104.74 6.47 -37.95
C ILE A 379 103.41 5.98 -37.22
N ARG A 380 102.96 6.61 -36.10
CA ARG A 380 101.59 6.66 -35.41
C ARG A 380 100.93 5.37 -34.80
N ALA A 381 100.02 5.38 -33.78
CA ALA A 381 99.24 6.40 -33.00
C ALA A 381 98.95 6.01 -31.49
N GLU A 382 98.21 6.82 -30.69
CA GLU A 382 97.92 6.65 -29.23
C GLU A 382 96.47 7.03 -28.75
N SER A 383 96.03 6.71 -27.50
CA SER A 383 94.84 7.29 -26.78
C SER A 383 94.64 6.84 -25.28
N ARG A 384 94.00 7.67 -24.38
CA ARG A 384 93.15 7.31 -23.17
C ARG A 384 92.85 8.43 -22.10
N GLY A 385 91.62 8.49 -21.50
CA GLY A 385 91.42 8.55 -19.99
C GLY A 385 90.51 9.59 -19.21
N LYS A 386 89.36 9.13 -18.62
CA LYS A 386 88.76 9.31 -17.22
C LYS A 386 88.23 10.65 -16.57
N GLY A 387 87.14 10.57 -15.73
CA GLY A 387 86.98 11.33 -14.44
C GLY A 387 85.57 11.59 -13.76
N ASN A 388 85.39 11.20 -12.47
CA ASN A 388 84.33 11.32 -11.38
C ASN A 388 83.48 12.65 -11.14
N GLY A 389 82.55 12.86 -10.16
CA GLY A 389 81.81 12.12 -9.07
C GLY A 389 81.46 12.95 -7.76
N GLY A 390 80.45 12.60 -6.90
CA GLY A 390 80.25 13.14 -5.48
C GLY A 390 78.80 13.35 -4.88
N TYR A 391 78.57 13.29 -3.53
CA TYR A 391 77.23 13.42 -2.82
C TYR A 391 77.23 13.74 -1.26
N PRO A 392 76.28 14.56 -0.72
CA PRO A 392 75.80 14.64 0.71
C PRO A 392 74.24 14.81 0.88
N ILE A 393 73.45 14.75 2.00
CA ILE A 393 73.51 14.42 3.47
C ILE A 393 73.45 15.58 4.52
N GLU A 394 72.33 15.77 5.32
CA GLU A 394 72.32 16.26 6.75
C GLU A 394 70.96 16.27 7.57
N SER A 395 71.08 16.34 8.93
CA SER A 395 70.12 16.77 10.01
C SER A 395 69.26 15.74 10.82
N ASP A 396 69.39 15.74 12.16
CA ASP A 396 68.76 14.75 13.09
C ASP A 396 68.36 15.28 14.51
N ILE A 397 68.47 16.58 14.80
CA ILE A 397 68.38 17.08 16.21
C ILE A 397 66.94 17.33 16.71
N ARG A 398 65.94 17.49 15.84
CA ARG A 398 64.57 17.94 16.24
C ARG A 398 63.67 16.86 16.87
N TYR A 399 64.11 15.60 16.93
CA TYR A 399 63.23 14.45 17.12
C TYR A 399 62.69 14.24 18.55
N LYS A 400 63.41 14.63 19.61
CA LYS A 400 63.04 14.26 20.99
C LYS A 400 61.92 15.12 21.56
N ASP A 401 61.99 16.43 21.41
CA ASP A 401 60.99 17.35 21.99
C ASP A 401 59.61 17.18 21.35
N THR A 402 59.57 16.82 20.06
CA THR A 402 58.33 16.49 19.33
C THR A 402 57.71 15.16 19.75
N ILE A 403 58.50 14.18 20.19
CA ILE A 403 58.00 12.91 20.78
C ILE A 403 57.35 13.19 22.14
N ASN A 404 58.02 13.95 23.01
CA ASN A 404 57.45 14.34 24.31
C ASN A 404 56.16 15.18 24.13
N SER A 405 56.11 16.00 23.08
CA SER A 405 54.90 16.75 22.71
C SER A 405 53.74 15.84 22.26
N LEU A 406 54.02 14.69 21.62
CA LEU A 406 53.00 13.70 21.27
C LEU A 406 52.42 13.02 22.52
N ILE A 407 53.27 12.59 23.45
CA ILE A 407 52.82 11.97 24.72
C ILE A 407 51.91 12.92 25.50
N ASN A 408 52.32 14.19 25.64
CA ASN A 408 51.55 15.24 26.31
C ASN A 408 50.20 15.58 25.63
N LEU A 409 50.03 15.29 24.33
CA LEU A 409 48.74 15.45 23.65
C LEU A 409 47.81 14.27 23.92
N VAL A 410 48.30 13.03 23.85
CA VAL A 410 47.48 11.84 24.13
C VAL A 410 47.05 11.83 25.61
N SER A 411 47.94 12.19 26.54
CA SER A 411 47.61 12.30 27.97
C SER A 411 46.51 13.33 28.29
N LYS A 412 46.36 14.38 27.48
CA LYS A 412 45.36 15.44 27.70
C LYS A 412 44.00 15.17 27.06
N GLU A 413 43.99 14.58 25.88
CA GLU A 413 42.75 14.30 25.13
C GLU A 413 42.22 12.87 25.37
N GLY A 414 43.04 11.96 25.93
CA GLY A 414 42.74 10.55 26.19
C GLY A 414 42.71 9.68 24.93
N GLU A 415 42.04 10.15 23.88
CA GLU A 415 42.01 9.54 22.55
C GLU A 415 42.20 10.59 21.45
N ILE A 416 43.13 10.37 20.52
CA ILE A 416 43.36 11.28 19.39
C ILE A 416 43.62 10.53 18.09
N LYS A 417 43.08 11.03 16.97
CA LYS A 417 43.40 10.48 15.65
C LYS A 417 44.83 10.84 15.26
N LEU A 418 45.55 9.87 14.70
CA LEU A 418 46.94 10.02 14.26
C LEU A 418 47.13 11.19 13.25
N GLU A 419 46.10 11.45 12.44
CA GLU A 419 46.05 12.54 11.46
C GLU A 419 45.90 13.92 12.10
N ASP A 420 45.09 14.02 13.17
CA ASP A 420 44.89 15.28 13.89
C ASP A 420 46.08 15.55 14.83
N ALA A 421 46.67 14.52 15.45
CA ALA A 421 47.94 14.62 16.18
C ALA A 421 49.08 15.14 15.28
N ALA A 422 49.21 14.60 14.06
CA ALA A 422 50.16 15.07 13.06
C ALA A 422 49.92 16.55 12.66
N ARG A 423 48.66 16.94 12.48
CA ARG A 423 48.28 18.34 12.17
C ARG A 423 48.61 19.30 13.31
N ILE A 424 48.34 18.92 14.57
CA ILE A 424 48.59 19.75 15.76
C ILE A 424 50.09 19.92 15.99
N LEU A 425 50.88 18.85 15.90
CA LEU A 425 52.34 18.88 16.03
C LEU A 425 53.06 19.51 14.82
N LYS A 426 52.36 19.67 13.68
CA LYS A 426 52.91 20.11 12.38
C LYS A 426 54.06 19.22 11.89
N VAL A 427 53.90 17.90 12.06
CA VAL A 427 54.84 16.86 11.65
C VAL A 427 54.17 15.91 10.65
N ASP A 428 54.91 15.35 9.70
CA ASP A 428 54.37 14.36 8.75
C ASP A 428 53.74 13.16 9.49
N LYS A 429 52.55 12.76 9.03
CA LYS A 429 51.81 11.56 9.46
C LYS A 429 52.72 10.32 9.49
N ARG A 430 53.63 10.16 8.52
CA ARG A 430 54.58 9.01 8.45
C ARG A 430 55.69 9.03 9.49
N VAL A 431 55.90 10.16 10.17
CA VAL A 431 56.83 10.31 11.29
C VAL A 431 56.09 10.11 12.60
N VAL A 432 54.91 10.71 12.76
CA VAL A 432 54.02 10.46 13.92
C VAL A 432 53.61 8.98 14.02
N GLU A 433 53.34 8.28 12.91
CA GLU A 433 53.08 6.85 12.93
C GLU A 433 54.28 6.01 13.41
N ARG A 434 55.51 6.42 13.06
CA ARG A 434 56.73 5.76 13.54
C ARG A 434 56.96 6.01 15.03
N TRP A 435 56.72 7.22 15.52
CA TRP A 435 56.77 7.52 16.95
C TRP A 435 55.68 6.77 17.74
N SER A 436 54.47 6.70 17.19
CA SER A 436 53.36 5.97 17.81
C SER A 436 53.72 4.50 18.01
N LYS A 437 54.28 3.82 16.99
CA LYS A 437 54.73 2.42 17.10
C LYS A 437 55.84 2.24 18.15
N LEU A 438 56.80 3.16 18.22
CA LEU A 438 57.89 3.14 19.22
C LEU A 438 57.42 3.46 20.66
N LEU A 439 56.20 3.97 20.83
CA LEU A 439 55.54 4.21 22.12
C LEU A 439 54.54 3.08 22.46
N GLU A 440 53.98 2.41 21.46
CA GLU A 440 53.21 1.16 21.56
C GLU A 440 54.12 -0.02 21.97
N GLU A 441 55.33 -0.14 21.41
CA GLU A 441 56.38 -1.08 21.85
C GLU A 441 56.85 -0.86 23.31
N LYS A 442 56.42 0.24 23.95
CA LYS A 442 56.72 0.58 25.35
C LYS A 442 55.47 0.71 26.22
N ASP A 443 54.30 0.35 25.69
CA ASP A 443 52.98 0.44 26.33
C ASP A 443 52.62 1.83 26.89
N VAL A 444 53.20 2.88 26.30
CA VAL A 444 52.92 4.30 26.63
C VAL A 444 51.71 4.81 25.85
N ILE A 445 51.51 4.34 24.61
CA ILE A 445 50.38 4.69 23.75
C ILE A 445 49.88 3.43 23.05
N SER A 446 48.61 3.07 23.20
CA SER A 446 48.00 1.95 22.46
C SER A 446 47.37 2.43 21.14
N ILE A 447 47.52 1.68 20.05
CA ILE A 447 47.01 2.09 18.72
C ILE A 447 45.80 1.25 18.27
N ASP A 448 44.60 1.82 18.32
CA ASP A 448 43.40 1.21 17.74
C ASP A 448 43.40 1.38 16.20
N LYS A 449 43.66 0.28 15.50
CA LYS A 449 43.63 0.16 14.02
C LYS A 449 42.37 -0.58 13.58
N ARG A 450 41.25 0.15 13.50
CA ARG A 450 40.01 -0.36 12.91
C ARG A 450 40.22 -0.66 11.43
N LEU A 451 39.79 -1.84 10.98
CA LEU A 451 40.10 -2.40 9.65
C LEU A 451 39.67 -1.50 8.48
N PHE A 452 38.67 -0.63 8.69
CA PHE A 452 38.39 0.53 7.85
C PHE A 452 38.15 1.76 8.74
N GLY A 453 39.08 2.70 8.74
CA GLY A 453 39.01 3.94 9.54
C GLY A 453 40.37 4.60 9.73
N SER A 454 40.40 5.84 10.21
CA SER A 454 41.66 6.48 10.61
C SER A 454 42.14 5.94 11.96
N THR A 455 43.45 5.74 12.06
CA THR A 455 44.12 5.18 13.23
C THR A 455 43.97 6.09 14.45
N ILE A 456 43.55 5.52 15.58
CA ILE A 456 43.37 6.24 16.85
C ILE A 456 44.50 5.86 17.81
N LEU A 457 45.10 6.86 18.44
CA LEU A 457 46.07 6.76 19.53
C LEU A 457 45.31 6.94 20.84
N ARG A 458 45.53 6.03 21.80
CA ARG A 458 44.92 6.05 23.13
C ARG A 458 46.00 6.00 24.21
N GLU A 459 45.68 6.47 25.41
CA GLU A 459 46.56 6.30 26.57
C GLU A 459 46.88 4.82 26.82
N GLY A 460 48.17 4.47 26.89
CA GLY A 460 48.67 3.13 27.21
C GLY A 460 48.90 2.94 28.70
N MET A 461 48.99 1.67 29.16
CA MET A 461 48.99 1.34 30.59
C MET A 461 50.16 1.94 31.38
N ASP A 462 51.29 2.24 30.73
CA ASP A 462 52.48 2.80 31.37
C ASP A 462 52.62 4.32 31.21
N MET A 463 51.66 5.04 30.61
CA MET A 463 51.74 6.50 30.46
C MET A 463 51.80 7.23 31.80
N HIS A 464 51.07 6.75 32.82
CA HIS A 464 51.09 7.28 34.18
C HIS A 464 52.43 7.09 34.94
N LYS A 465 53.44 6.47 34.32
CA LYS A 465 54.82 6.40 34.84
C LYS A 465 55.76 7.44 34.23
N LEU A 466 55.25 8.28 33.32
CA LEU A 466 56.01 9.27 32.54
C LEU A 466 55.46 10.71 32.69
N THR A 467 54.53 10.92 33.61
CA THR A 467 53.97 12.21 34.05
C THR A 467 54.40 12.56 35.47
#